data_AF-A0AAE0AMM1-F1
#
_entry.id   AF-A0AAE0AMM1-F1
#
_cell.length_a   1.000
_cell.length_b   1.000
_cell.length_c   1.000
_cell.angle_alpha   90.00
_cell.angle_beta   90.00
_cell.angle_gamma   90.00
#
_symmetry.space_group_name_H-M   'P 1'
#
loop_
_entity.id
_entity.type
_entity.pdbx_description
1 polymer ?
#
loop_
_entity_poly.entity_id
_entity_poly.type
_entity_poly.pdbx_seq_one_letter_code
_entity_poly.pdbx_strand_id
1 'polypeptide(L)'
;MSAFPRIYVLATNKDGMVSEYGRWVGSSWSWVVKLRRTLFGWELQQWNCFMLVVNCIIIRNGISDDLAWNLSSNRCFSVKSFRRCLEDSRGLNISEVSPLLWRGLIPPKVEVFIWQLLKGRVVVREVLVSFGMVHQASTACPLCDSMQESINHLFLHCDWSWKLWSSAMNWWGISSCRNS
;
A
#
# COMPACT_ATOMS: atom_id res chain seq x y z
N MET A 1 -5.35 -9.41 1.46
CA MET A 1 -5.41 -10.87 1.73
C MET A 1 -6.81 -11.37 1.36
N SER A 2 -6.95 -12.44 0.58
CA SER A 2 -8.27 -12.98 0.23
C SER A 2 -8.87 -13.72 1.44
N ALA A 3 -10.11 -13.44 1.82
CA ALA A 3 -10.74 -14.01 3.01
C ALA A 3 -11.09 -15.51 2.88
N PHE A 4 -11.44 -15.99 1.69
CA PHE A 4 -11.92 -17.38 1.46
C PHE A 4 -11.23 -18.08 0.27
N PRO A 5 -9.89 -18.24 0.28
CA PRO A 5 -9.12 -18.71 -0.87
C PRO A 5 -9.52 -20.11 -1.36
N ARG A 6 -9.84 -21.06 -0.46
CA ARG A 6 -10.19 -22.43 -0.87
C ARG A 6 -11.56 -22.46 -1.54
N ILE A 7 -12.53 -21.74 -0.99
CA ILE A 7 -13.87 -21.64 -1.60
C ILE A 7 -13.78 -20.98 -2.98
N TYR A 8 -13.00 -19.90 -3.11
CA TYR A 8 -12.80 -19.22 -4.39
C TYR A 8 -12.14 -20.13 -5.45
N VAL A 9 -11.16 -20.94 -5.08
CA VAL A 9 -10.54 -21.92 -5.99
C VAL A 9 -11.54 -22.98 -6.46
N LEU A 10 -12.54 -23.31 -5.65
CA LEU A 10 -13.60 -24.27 -5.96
C LEU A 10 -14.79 -23.66 -6.72
N ALA A 11 -14.86 -22.34 -6.84
CA ALA A 11 -15.94 -21.66 -7.55
C ALA A 11 -15.91 -21.99 -9.04
N THR A 12 -17.07 -22.38 -9.59
CA THR A 12 -17.22 -22.73 -11.00
C THR A 12 -17.15 -21.50 -11.91
N ASN A 13 -17.77 -20.41 -11.47
CA ASN A 13 -17.68 -19.10 -12.09
C ASN A 13 -16.96 -18.18 -11.07
N LYS A 14 -15.94 -17.46 -11.52
CA LYS A 14 -15.16 -16.54 -10.67
C LYS A 14 -15.44 -15.07 -10.96
N ASP A 15 -15.99 -14.81 -12.14
CA ASP A 15 -16.28 -13.48 -12.68
C ASP A 15 -17.79 -13.25 -12.78
N GLY A 16 -18.59 -14.15 -12.21
CA GLY A 16 -20.05 -14.07 -12.23
C GLY A 16 -20.60 -12.93 -11.39
N MET A 17 -21.77 -12.45 -11.79
CA MET A 17 -22.49 -11.42 -11.04
C MET A 17 -23.20 -12.03 -9.82
N VAL A 18 -23.43 -11.22 -8.78
CA VAL A 18 -24.14 -11.67 -7.56
C VAL A 18 -25.51 -12.29 -7.87
N SER A 19 -26.19 -11.77 -8.89
CA SER A 19 -27.48 -12.26 -9.38
C SER A 19 -27.44 -13.72 -9.87
N GLU A 20 -26.28 -14.25 -10.25
CA GLU A 20 -26.11 -15.62 -10.73
C GLU A 20 -25.95 -16.64 -9.59
N TYR A 21 -25.64 -16.18 -8.38
CA TYR A 21 -25.35 -17.03 -7.22
C TYR A 21 -26.53 -17.14 -6.25
N GLY A 22 -27.75 -16.94 -6.72
CA GLY A 22 -28.93 -17.12 -5.89
C GLY A 22 -30.22 -16.94 -6.65
N ARG A 23 -31.31 -16.99 -5.91
CA ARG A 23 -32.66 -16.85 -6.42
C ARG A 23 -33.54 -16.16 -5.40
N TRP A 24 -34.53 -15.44 -5.90
CA TRP A 24 -35.59 -14.90 -5.06
C TRP A 24 -36.53 -16.03 -4.61
N VAL A 25 -36.71 -16.17 -3.31
CA VAL A 25 -37.72 -17.03 -2.69
C VAL A 25 -38.69 -16.12 -1.97
N GLY A 26 -39.81 -15.79 -2.64
CA GLY A 26 -40.71 -14.73 -2.19
C GLY A 26 -40.03 -13.36 -2.24
N SER A 27 -40.00 -12.66 -1.09
CA SER A 27 -39.36 -11.35 -0.94
C SER A 27 -37.90 -11.40 -0.48
N SER A 28 -37.34 -12.60 -0.27
CA SER A 28 -35.99 -12.79 0.28
C SER A 28 -35.05 -13.45 -0.71
N TRP A 29 -33.79 -13.03 -0.69
CA TRP A 29 -32.74 -13.64 -1.50
C TRP A 29 -32.22 -14.92 -0.85
N SER A 30 -32.11 -15.99 -1.64
CA SER A 30 -31.53 -17.27 -1.21
C SER A 30 -30.29 -17.57 -2.04
N TRP A 31 -29.15 -17.69 -1.37
CA TRP A 31 -27.87 -18.01 -2.00
C TRP A 31 -27.82 -19.45 -2.53
N VAL A 32 -27.41 -19.61 -3.78
CA VAL A 32 -27.20 -20.87 -4.49
C VAL A 32 -25.80 -20.86 -5.10
N VAL A 33 -24.79 -21.11 -4.26
CA VAL A 33 -23.38 -21.14 -4.68
C VAL A 33 -23.00 -22.55 -5.12
N LYS A 34 -22.74 -22.73 -6.41
CA LYS A 34 -22.31 -24.01 -6.99
C LYS A 34 -20.79 -24.12 -7.00
N LEU A 35 -20.27 -25.20 -6.42
CA LEU A 35 -18.84 -25.54 -6.42
C LEU A 35 -18.57 -26.66 -7.42
N ARG A 36 -17.34 -26.70 -7.95
CA ARG A 36 -16.91 -27.73 -8.92
C ARG A 36 -16.89 -29.16 -8.37
N ARG A 37 -16.80 -29.31 -7.04
CA ARG A 37 -16.82 -30.60 -6.33
C ARG A 37 -17.38 -30.44 -4.91
N THR A 38 -17.68 -31.56 -4.27
CA THR A 38 -18.04 -31.60 -2.84
C THR A 38 -16.88 -31.11 -1.97
N LEU A 39 -17.25 -30.50 -0.85
CA LEU A 39 -16.30 -29.98 0.13
C LEU A 39 -15.71 -31.13 0.96
N PHE A 40 -14.41 -31.06 1.20
CA PHE A 40 -13.77 -31.92 2.18
C PHE A 40 -13.96 -31.39 3.60
N GLY A 41 -13.74 -32.24 4.60
CA GLY A 41 -13.91 -31.88 6.02
C GLY A 41 -13.15 -30.61 6.43
N TRP A 42 -11.92 -30.44 5.93
CA TRP A 42 -11.08 -29.28 6.21
C TRP A 42 -11.47 -28.00 5.41
N GLU A 43 -12.40 -28.08 4.47
CA GLU A 43 -12.93 -26.93 3.72
C GLU A 43 -14.25 -26.43 4.31
N LEU A 44 -14.98 -27.28 5.06
CA LEU A 44 -16.28 -26.95 5.68
C LEU A 44 -16.21 -25.73 6.61
N GLN A 45 -15.13 -25.57 7.39
CA GLN A 45 -15.00 -24.42 8.28
C GLN A 45 -14.97 -23.11 7.49
N GLN A 46 -14.20 -23.07 6.39
CA GLN A 46 -14.13 -21.87 5.55
C GLN A 46 -15.45 -21.62 4.82
N TRP A 47 -16.15 -22.69 4.41
CA TRP A 47 -17.48 -22.60 3.82
C TRP A 47 -18.52 -22.03 4.79
N ASN A 48 -18.53 -22.48 6.04
CA ASN A 48 -19.45 -21.97 7.05
C ASN A 48 -19.23 -20.48 7.32
N CYS A 49 -17.96 -20.05 7.46
CA CYS A 49 -17.64 -18.63 7.59
C CYS A 49 -18.06 -17.82 6.35
N PHE A 50 -17.84 -18.36 5.15
CA PHE A 50 -18.29 -17.74 3.91
C PHE A 50 -19.81 -17.58 3.87
N MET A 51 -20.56 -18.64 4.19
CA MET A 51 -22.02 -18.63 4.22
C MET A 51 -22.57 -17.65 5.25
N LEU A 52 -21.93 -17.52 6.43
CA LEU A 52 -22.30 -16.50 7.42
C LEU A 52 -22.17 -15.08 6.84
N VAL A 53 -21.05 -14.78 6.16
CA VAL A 53 -20.83 -13.46 5.57
C VAL A 53 -21.86 -13.15 4.48
N VAL A 54 -22.07 -14.06 3.52
CA VAL A 54 -23.01 -13.80 2.42
C VAL A 54 -24.45 -13.73 2.92
N ASN A 55 -24.83 -14.52 3.93
CA ASN A 55 -26.16 -14.46 4.53
C ASN A 55 -26.42 -13.14 5.30
N CYS A 56 -25.38 -12.43 5.73
CA CYS A 56 -25.54 -11.09 6.32
C CYS A 56 -25.76 -9.99 5.25
N ILE A 57 -25.56 -10.29 3.96
CA ILE A 57 -25.75 -9.31 2.89
C ILE A 57 -27.22 -9.26 2.50
N ILE A 58 -27.83 -8.09 2.65
CA ILE A 58 -29.21 -7.83 2.23
C ILE A 58 -29.20 -7.36 0.77
N ILE A 59 -29.61 -8.25 -0.13
CA ILE A 59 -29.85 -7.90 -1.54
C ILE A 59 -31.25 -7.31 -1.65
N ARG A 60 -31.38 -6.18 -2.34
CA ARG A 60 -32.65 -5.47 -2.53
C ARG A 60 -33.09 -5.61 -3.98
N ASN A 61 -34.35 -5.96 -4.22
CA ASN A 61 -34.90 -6.06 -5.56
C ASN A 61 -35.33 -4.69 -6.07
N GLY A 62 -35.10 -4.41 -7.37
CA GLY A 62 -35.57 -3.19 -8.03
C GLY A 62 -34.79 -1.90 -7.70
N ILE A 63 -33.63 -2.01 -7.07
CA ILE A 63 -32.71 -0.89 -6.85
C ILE A 63 -31.51 -1.09 -7.79
N SER A 64 -31.10 -0.04 -8.51
CA SER A 64 -29.89 -0.07 -9.33
C SER A 64 -28.65 -0.17 -8.43
N ASP A 65 -27.62 -0.87 -8.92
CA ASP A 65 -26.31 -0.87 -8.26
C ASP A 65 -25.69 0.53 -8.31
N ASP A 66 -25.17 0.99 -7.17
CA ASP A 66 -24.45 2.25 -7.04
C ASP A 66 -22.99 2.01 -6.60
N LEU A 67 -22.07 2.77 -7.20
CA LEU A 67 -20.66 2.76 -6.80
C LEU A 67 -20.49 3.46 -5.45
N ALA A 68 -20.24 2.68 -4.40
CA ALA A 68 -19.96 3.18 -3.07
C ALA A 68 -18.46 3.25 -2.77
N TRP A 69 -18.00 4.41 -2.32
CA TRP A 69 -16.63 4.63 -1.87
C TRP A 69 -16.47 4.35 -0.37
N ASN A 70 -15.93 3.18 -0.03
CA ASN A 70 -15.80 2.71 1.36
C ASN A 70 -14.82 3.51 2.24
N LEU A 71 -14.05 4.44 1.65
CA LEU A 71 -13.10 5.29 2.38
C LEU A 71 -13.72 6.64 2.78
N SER A 72 -15.02 6.82 2.57
CA SER A 72 -15.77 8.00 3.02
C SER A 72 -17.06 7.58 3.71
N SER A 73 -17.41 8.27 4.80
CA SER A 73 -18.64 8.00 5.58
C SER A 73 -19.92 8.23 4.77
N ASN A 74 -19.88 9.12 3.78
CA ASN A 74 -21.01 9.39 2.88
C ASN A 74 -21.04 8.48 1.65
N ARG A 75 -20.15 7.48 1.55
CA ARG A 75 -20.02 6.57 0.40
C ARG A 75 -19.73 7.25 -0.95
N CYS A 76 -19.42 8.54 -0.96
CA CYS A 76 -19.04 9.27 -2.17
C CYS A 76 -17.52 9.31 -2.33
N PHE A 77 -17.06 9.21 -3.58
CA PHE A 77 -15.66 9.42 -3.89
C PHE A 77 -15.26 10.87 -3.59
N SER A 78 -14.08 11.05 -3.00
CA SER A 78 -13.44 12.36 -2.95
C SER A 78 -11.93 12.21 -3.04
N VAL A 79 -11.29 13.13 -3.78
CA VAL A 79 -9.81 13.20 -3.88
C VAL A 79 -9.18 13.27 -2.48
N LYS A 80 -9.83 13.95 -1.53
CA LYS A 80 -9.39 14.05 -0.13
C LYS A 80 -9.31 12.69 0.56
N SER A 81 -10.38 11.89 0.50
CA SER A 81 -10.42 10.57 1.13
C SER A 81 -9.44 9.59 0.47
N PHE A 82 -9.32 9.64 -0.85
CA PHE A 82 -8.34 8.84 -1.60
C PHE A 82 -6.90 9.20 -1.22
N ARG A 83 -6.58 10.50 -1.19
CA ARG A 83 -5.23 10.97 -0.86
C ARG A 83 -4.85 10.62 0.58
N ARG A 84 -5.79 10.72 1.53
CA ARG A 84 -5.56 10.30 2.92
C ARG A 84 -5.20 8.81 3.01
N CYS A 85 -5.93 7.94 2.32
CA CYS A 85 -5.61 6.51 2.27
C CYS A 85 -4.21 6.25 1.67
N LEU A 86 -3.81 6.99 0.64
CA LEU A 86 -2.47 6.92 0.06
C LEU A 86 -1.36 7.47 0.97
N GLU A 87 -1.69 8.35 1.91
CA GLU A 87 -0.76 8.90 2.90
C GLU A 87 -0.60 7.91 4.07
N ASP A 88 -1.70 7.38 4.60
CA ASP A 88 -1.70 6.38 5.70
C ASP A 88 -0.92 5.12 5.31
N SER A 89 -1.10 4.64 4.07
CA SER A 89 -0.38 3.45 3.56
C SER A 89 1.13 3.66 3.40
N ARG A 90 1.62 4.91 3.37
CA ARG A 90 3.03 5.23 3.21
C ARG A 90 3.72 5.62 4.52
N GLY A 91 3.00 5.67 5.64
CA GLY A 91 3.55 5.83 6.99
C GLY A 91 4.29 7.14 7.28
N LEU A 92 4.32 8.10 6.36
CA LEU A 92 5.03 9.37 6.53
C LEU A 92 4.03 10.54 6.50
N ASN A 93 3.78 11.14 7.69
CA ASN A 93 3.02 12.38 7.87
C ASN A 93 3.81 13.60 7.40
N ILE A 94 4.13 13.65 6.11
CA ILE A 94 4.91 14.74 5.47
C ILE A 94 4.16 16.09 5.55
N SER A 95 2.86 16.06 5.84
CA SER A 95 2.06 17.27 6.10
C SER A 95 2.64 18.14 7.22
N GLU A 96 3.22 17.53 8.26
CA GLU A 96 3.76 18.27 9.41
C GLU A 96 5.11 18.94 9.12
N VAL A 97 5.94 18.34 8.25
CA VAL A 97 7.27 18.86 7.88
C VAL A 97 7.17 19.94 6.79
N SER A 98 6.09 19.94 6.00
CA SER A 98 5.92 20.82 4.85
C SER A 98 6.02 22.33 5.13
N PRO A 99 5.51 22.89 6.25
CA PRO A 99 5.62 24.33 6.53
C PRO A 99 7.01 24.78 6.95
N LEU A 100 7.88 23.85 7.39
CA LEU A 100 9.28 24.15 7.70
C LEU A 100 10.14 24.19 6.44
N LEU A 101 9.77 23.39 5.44
CA LEU A 101 10.57 23.19 4.24
C LEU A 101 10.52 24.39 3.28
N TRP A 102 9.38 25.09 3.20
CA TRP A 102 9.15 26.18 2.25
C TRP A 102 9.32 27.57 2.89
N ARG A 103 10.22 27.69 3.86
CA ARG A 103 10.48 28.96 4.58
C ARG A 103 11.47 29.87 3.84
N GLY A 104 12.08 29.42 2.75
CA GLY A 104 13.07 30.20 2.00
C GLY A 104 14.40 30.37 2.73
N LEU A 105 14.69 29.51 3.72
CA LEU A 105 15.94 29.55 4.50
C LEU A 105 17.13 28.94 3.76
N ILE A 106 16.86 28.17 2.70
CA ILE A 106 17.84 27.47 1.87
C ILE A 106 17.48 27.68 0.39
N PRO A 107 18.42 27.48 -0.55
CA PRO A 107 18.13 27.63 -1.96
C PRO A 107 16.95 26.74 -2.42
N PRO A 108 16.05 27.21 -3.30
CA PRO A 108 14.85 26.45 -3.71
C PRO A 108 15.15 25.05 -4.25
N LYS A 109 16.30 24.86 -4.90
CA LYS A 109 16.74 23.54 -5.38
C LYS A 109 16.93 22.53 -4.23
N VAL A 110 17.41 23.00 -3.08
CA VAL A 110 17.61 22.17 -1.89
C VAL A 110 16.26 21.88 -1.21
N GLU A 111 15.34 22.85 -1.17
CA GLU A 111 13.98 22.62 -0.65
C GLU A 111 13.24 21.54 -1.46
N VAL A 112 13.29 21.62 -2.79
CA VAL A 112 12.70 20.61 -3.69
C VAL A 112 13.35 19.24 -3.49
N PHE A 113 14.67 19.19 -3.34
CA PHE A 113 15.39 17.94 -3.11
C PHE A 113 14.99 17.28 -1.80
N ILE A 114 14.96 18.03 -0.68
CA ILE A 114 14.51 17.51 0.62
C ILE A 114 13.03 17.07 0.54
N TRP A 115 12.18 17.80 -0.17
CA TRP A 115 10.78 17.38 -0.38
C TRP A 115 10.70 16.03 -1.11
N GLN A 116 11.52 15.83 -2.14
CA GLN A 116 11.60 14.55 -2.86
C GLN A 116 12.12 13.44 -1.95
N LEU A 117 13.14 13.70 -1.13
CA LEU A 117 13.67 12.74 -0.15
C LEU A 117 12.58 12.29 0.82
N LEU A 118 11.89 13.25 1.45
CA LEU A 118 10.81 12.96 2.40
C LEU A 118 9.66 12.18 1.76
N LYS A 119 9.38 12.41 0.47
CA LYS A 119 8.35 11.68 -0.29
C LYS A 119 8.82 10.34 -0.84
N GLY A 120 10.08 9.95 -0.65
CA GLY A 120 10.65 8.74 -1.24
C GLY A 120 10.72 8.78 -2.78
N ARG A 121 10.90 9.98 -3.35
CA ARG A 121 10.84 10.25 -4.79
C ARG A 121 12.20 10.57 -5.43
N VAL A 122 13.28 10.36 -4.68
CA VAL A 122 14.63 10.49 -5.24
C VAL A 122 14.94 9.27 -6.09
N VAL A 123 15.55 9.52 -7.26
CA VAL A 123 15.92 8.47 -8.21
C VAL A 123 17.14 7.73 -7.66
N VAL A 124 16.90 6.63 -6.97
CA VAL A 124 17.90 5.64 -6.53
C VAL A 124 17.75 4.34 -7.35
N ARG A 125 18.77 3.48 -7.38
CA ARG A 125 18.73 2.21 -8.13
C ARG A 125 17.58 1.31 -7.71
N GLU A 126 17.21 1.25 -6.43
CA GLU A 126 16.01 0.53 -5.99
C GLU A 126 14.74 0.98 -6.76
N VAL A 127 14.56 2.29 -6.92
CA VAL A 127 13.44 2.86 -7.67
C VAL A 127 13.58 2.55 -9.16
N LEU A 128 14.77 2.70 -9.75
CA LEU A 128 15.01 2.41 -11.17
C LEU A 128 14.77 0.94 -11.52
N VAL A 129 15.11 0.01 -10.63
CA VAL A 129 14.81 -1.42 -10.79
C VAL A 129 13.32 -1.67 -10.74
N SER A 130 12.57 -0.99 -9.86
CA SER A 130 11.11 -1.14 -9.81
C SER A 130 10.42 -0.68 -11.11
N PHE A 131 11.06 0.22 -11.86
CA PHE A 131 10.63 0.65 -13.20
C PHE A 131 11.24 -0.18 -14.35
N GLY A 132 12.06 -1.20 -14.06
CA GLY A 132 12.71 -2.03 -15.08
C GLY A 132 13.80 -1.32 -15.89
N MET A 133 14.31 -0.18 -15.41
CA MET A 133 15.31 0.63 -16.12
C MET A 133 16.76 0.17 -15.87
N VAL A 134 16.99 -0.59 -14.80
CA VAL A 134 18.30 -1.11 -14.39
C VAL A 134 18.17 -2.59 -14.03
N HIS A 135 19.21 -3.37 -14.30
CA HIS A 135 19.25 -4.79 -13.96
C HIS A 135 19.33 -4.98 -12.43
N GLN A 136 18.63 -5.98 -11.87
CA GLN A 136 18.60 -6.26 -10.43
C GLN A 136 19.99 -6.54 -9.84
N ALA A 137 20.91 -7.09 -10.64
CA ALA A 137 22.29 -7.34 -10.24
C ALA A 137 23.13 -6.06 -10.05
N SER A 138 22.65 -4.91 -10.52
CA SER A 138 23.35 -3.62 -10.45
C SER A 138 22.72 -2.68 -9.41
N THR A 139 22.25 -3.23 -8.30
CA THR A 139 21.57 -2.45 -7.24
C THR A 139 22.51 -1.96 -6.14
N ALA A 140 23.79 -2.33 -6.17
CA ALA A 140 24.76 -1.90 -5.18
C ALA A 140 24.87 -0.37 -5.09
N CYS A 141 25.05 0.13 -3.87
CA CYS A 141 25.26 1.53 -3.55
C CYS A 141 26.52 2.05 -4.26
N PRO A 142 26.44 3.13 -5.05
CA PRO A 142 27.60 3.63 -5.81
C PRO A 142 28.71 4.21 -4.91
N LEU A 143 28.43 4.44 -3.62
CA LEU A 143 29.40 5.00 -2.68
C LEU A 143 30.17 3.91 -1.93
N CYS A 144 29.48 2.91 -1.37
CA CYS A 144 30.10 1.89 -0.51
C CYS A 144 30.19 0.50 -1.14
N ASP A 145 29.46 0.24 -2.22
CA ASP A 145 29.39 -1.04 -2.95
C ASP A 145 29.03 -2.27 -2.08
N SER A 146 28.57 -2.06 -0.83
CA SER A 146 28.38 -3.13 0.17
C SER A 146 26.92 -3.51 0.41
N MET A 147 25.99 -2.61 0.14
CA MET A 147 24.55 -2.83 0.29
C MET A 147 23.78 -2.29 -0.92
N GLN A 148 22.53 -2.73 -1.08
CA GLN A 148 21.61 -2.19 -2.06
C GLN A 148 21.35 -0.69 -1.84
N GLU A 149 21.38 0.09 -2.91
CA GLU A 149 21.07 1.52 -2.90
C GLU A 149 19.57 1.74 -2.69
N SER A 150 19.22 2.15 -1.48
CA SER A 150 17.93 2.77 -1.14
C SER A 150 18.15 4.22 -0.71
N ILE A 151 17.09 5.02 -0.65
CA ILE A 151 17.17 6.40 -0.13
C ILE A 151 17.71 6.39 1.31
N ASN A 152 17.22 5.50 2.16
CA ASN A 152 17.68 5.40 3.55
C ASN A 152 19.15 4.99 3.62
N HIS A 153 19.57 4.01 2.83
CA HIS A 153 20.98 3.63 2.80
C HIS A 153 21.85 4.78 2.29
N LEU A 154 21.53 5.33 1.12
CA LEU A 154 22.33 6.37 0.48
C LEU A 154 22.49 7.62 1.37
N PHE A 155 21.46 8.05 2.10
CA PHE A 155 21.51 9.29 2.88
C PHE A 155 21.77 9.13 4.37
N LEU A 156 21.44 7.98 4.98
CA LEU A 156 21.53 7.79 6.44
C LEU A 156 22.50 6.69 6.85
N HIS A 157 22.48 5.54 6.17
CA HIS A 157 23.22 4.35 6.63
C HIS A 157 24.53 4.11 5.89
N CYS A 158 24.77 4.74 4.75
CA CYS A 158 26.00 4.58 3.97
C CYS A 158 27.19 5.17 4.74
N ASP A 159 28.30 4.43 4.80
CA ASP A 159 29.51 4.84 5.52
C ASP A 159 30.07 6.17 5.03
N TRP A 160 30.01 6.39 3.72
CA TRP A 160 30.46 7.64 3.10
C TRP A 160 29.58 8.83 3.49
N SER A 161 28.27 8.64 3.43
CA SER A 161 27.31 9.67 3.82
C SER A 161 27.42 9.97 5.31
N TRP A 162 27.64 8.96 6.14
CA TRP A 162 27.87 9.15 7.57
C TRP A 162 29.12 9.99 7.84
N LYS A 163 30.25 9.73 7.15
CA LYS A 163 31.45 10.57 7.28
C LYS A 163 31.19 12.04 6.96
N LEU A 164 30.40 12.31 5.91
CA LEU A 164 29.99 13.67 5.56
C LEU A 164 29.16 14.31 6.68
N TRP A 165 28.16 13.59 7.20
CA TRP A 165 27.31 14.07 8.29
C TRP A 165 28.10 14.32 9.57
N SER A 166 28.99 13.41 9.96
CA SER A 166 29.87 13.60 11.11
C SER A 166 30.77 14.82 10.94
N SER A 167 31.31 15.06 9.75
CA SER A 167 32.11 16.26 9.48
C SER A 167 31.27 17.54 9.62
N ALA A 168 30.05 17.56 9.08
CA ALA A 168 29.16 18.71 9.18
C ALA A 168 28.72 18.97 10.64
N MET A 169 28.38 17.90 11.39
CA MET A 169 28.04 17.98 12.81
C MET A 169 29.22 18.49 13.64
N ASN A 170 30.43 18.00 13.38
CA ASN A 170 31.63 18.48 14.05
C ASN A 170 31.87 19.97 13.79
N TRP A 171 31.58 20.47 12.58
CA TRP A 171 31.65 21.91 12.28
C TRP A 171 30.67 22.73 13.12
N TRP A 172 29.52 22.16 13.48
CA TRP A 172 28.55 22.75 14.40
C TRP A 172 28.81 22.45 15.88
N GLY A 173 29.95 21.80 16.22
CA GLY A 173 30.30 21.45 17.59
C GLY A 173 29.47 20.29 18.18
N ILE A 174 28.79 19.51 17.34
CA ILE A 174 27.97 18.37 17.74
C ILE A 174 28.80 17.09 17.56
N SER A 175 28.95 16.30 18.63
CA SER A 175 29.57 14.97 18.55
C SER A 175 28.53 13.94 18.13
N SER A 176 28.81 13.21 17.04
CA SER A 176 27.93 12.16 16.52
C SER A 176 28.47 10.77 16.86
N CYS A 177 27.66 9.92 17.48
CA CYS A 177 27.96 8.52 17.75
C CYS A 177 27.16 7.65 16.77
N ARG A 178 27.80 6.74 16.03
CA ARG A 178 27.08 5.77 15.20
C ARG A 178 26.74 4.56 16.06
N ASN A 179 25.46 4.35 16.35
CA ASN A 179 25.02 3.08 16.93
C ASN A 179 24.92 2.06 15.78
N SER A 180 25.85 1.11 15.78
CA SER A 180 25.88 -0.08 14.92
C SER A 180 24.80 -1.08 15.30
#